data_AF-D5UCF0-F1
#
_entry.id   AF-D5UCF0-F1
#
_cell.length_a   1.000
_cell.length_b   1.000
_cell.length_c   1.000
_cell.angle_alpha   90.00
_cell.angle_beta   90.00
_cell.angle_gamma   90.00
#
_symmetry.space_group_name_H-M   'P 1'
#
loop_
_entity.id
_entity.type
_entity.pdbx_description
1 polymer ?
#
loop_
_entity_poly.entity_id
_entity_poly.type
_entity_poly.pdbx_seq_one_letter_code
_entity_poly.pdbx_strand_id
1 'polypeptide(L)'
;MSSPRRPGARPVRSPAGARDAGQGTLEYLGVVVLAVLLVAALVLAVDPGARALAARAVCQVATLGQGDCQGDPAPDGDDDGFWCFLPWACNDDEQDGGEEREEEQQTDDDDGDDGFWCFLPWACNEDDEEPEQTPPPTPTATPQPTDPANGLPVVDGVTIPDGLAPDDQVVLDLLTTQQGREALQWLADQGIKILDSFNGTYWTESYQEISIDTGLTSTQQPRSVIHEARHAREDAEGTSPDRTATTRDEYVQRMIDEETRAVVDEITLSRALQDAGTPTSTEQADINYWKAYDAAVAAGQDEQAAQAAGSAAVREMFTSGWFRTSTTKQPYVEYYGEQWDKGQG
;
A
#
# COMPACT_ATOMS: atom_id res chain seq x y z
N MET A 1 -90.23 57.81 -21.86
CA MET A 1 -88.79 57.48 -21.72
C MET A 1 -88.56 57.07 -20.28
N SER A 2 -88.57 55.75 -20.05
CA SER A 2 -88.57 55.15 -18.72
C SER A 2 -87.13 54.81 -18.32
N SER A 3 -86.70 55.33 -17.17
CA SER A 3 -85.38 55.11 -16.60
C SER A 3 -85.44 53.90 -15.64
N PRO A 4 -84.62 52.84 -15.82
CA PRO A 4 -84.70 51.64 -15.00
C PRO A 4 -83.95 51.80 -13.67
N ARG A 5 -84.61 51.37 -12.58
CA ARG A 5 -84.03 51.24 -11.23
C ARG A 5 -83.00 50.11 -11.20
N ARG A 6 -81.79 50.39 -10.71
CA ARG A 6 -80.78 49.39 -10.32
C ARG A 6 -81.06 48.88 -8.89
N PRO A 7 -81.14 47.55 -8.66
CA PRO A 7 -81.27 46.99 -7.32
C PRO A 7 -79.91 46.78 -6.62
N GLY A 8 -79.80 47.34 -5.41
CA GLY A 8 -79.24 46.77 -4.19
C GLY A 8 -77.90 46.02 -4.23
N ALA A 9 -76.84 46.68 -3.76
CA ALA A 9 -75.61 46.04 -3.31
C ALA A 9 -75.88 45.17 -2.06
N ARG A 10 -75.43 43.91 -2.08
CA ARG A 10 -75.36 43.04 -0.91
C ARG A 10 -74.02 43.26 -0.18
N PRO A 11 -74.00 43.35 1.16
CA PRO A 11 -72.77 43.43 1.92
C PRO A 11 -72.03 42.09 1.90
N VAL A 12 -70.76 42.14 1.48
CA VAL A 12 -69.83 41.01 1.56
C VAL A 12 -69.41 40.86 3.03
N ARG A 13 -69.74 39.71 3.64
CA ARG A 13 -69.22 39.32 4.95
C ARG A 13 -67.79 38.83 4.78
N SER A 14 -66.84 39.50 5.45
CA SER A 14 -65.48 39.00 5.61
C SER A 14 -65.48 37.73 6.49
N PRO A 15 -64.89 36.61 6.03
CA PRO A 15 -64.68 35.46 6.91
C PRO A 15 -63.57 35.78 7.91
N ALA A 16 -63.92 35.73 9.18
CA ALA A 16 -63.00 35.82 10.31
C ALA A 16 -62.25 34.50 10.50
N GLY A 17 -60.93 34.59 10.70
CA GLY A 17 -60.16 33.65 11.51
C GLY A 17 -59.78 32.31 10.87
N ALA A 18 -58.96 32.33 9.82
CA ALA A 18 -58.03 31.22 9.59
C ALA A 18 -56.85 31.43 10.56
N ARG A 19 -56.77 30.60 11.59
CA ARG A 19 -55.65 30.56 12.53
C ARG A 19 -54.46 29.89 11.84
N ASP A 20 -53.32 30.56 11.85
CA ASP A 20 -52.01 30.03 11.44
C ASP A 20 -51.61 28.84 12.32
N ALA A 21 -52.12 27.65 11.99
CA ALA A 21 -51.69 26.39 12.57
C ALA A 21 -50.94 25.62 11.48
N GLY A 22 -49.63 25.86 11.36
CA GLY A 22 -48.79 25.13 10.40
C GLY A 22 -47.34 25.63 10.26
N GLN A 23 -47.03 26.84 10.73
CA GLN A 23 -45.69 27.42 10.55
C GLN A 23 -44.68 26.98 11.63
N GLY A 24 -45.16 26.62 12.84
CA GLY A 24 -44.27 26.22 13.94
C GLY A 24 -43.67 24.81 13.84
N THR A 25 -44.24 23.91 13.03
CA THR A 25 -43.73 22.53 12.90
C THR A 25 -42.51 22.42 11.99
N LEU A 26 -42.35 23.30 11.01
CA LEU A 26 -41.18 23.29 10.12
C LEU A 26 -39.95 23.91 10.77
N GLU A 27 -40.13 24.95 11.58
CA GLU A 27 -39.02 25.57 12.33
C GLU A 27 -38.45 24.61 13.36
N TYR A 28 -39.30 23.86 14.07
CA TYR A 28 -38.86 22.82 15.01
C TYR A 28 -38.09 21.70 14.33
N LEU A 29 -38.53 21.25 13.15
CA LEU A 29 -37.83 20.23 12.37
C LEU A 29 -36.44 20.70 11.93
N GLY A 30 -36.32 21.96 11.49
CA GLY A 30 -35.04 22.56 11.11
C GLY A 30 -34.04 22.61 12.25
N VAL A 31 -34.48 23.05 13.44
CA VAL A 31 -33.61 23.13 14.63
C VAL A 31 -33.15 21.74 15.09
N VAL A 32 -34.04 20.74 15.06
CA VAL A 32 -33.69 19.37 15.47
C VAL A 32 -32.69 18.75 14.49
N VAL A 33 -32.87 18.92 13.18
CA VAL A 33 -31.92 18.41 12.17
C VAL A 33 -30.55 19.06 12.31
N LEU A 34 -30.50 20.39 12.50
CA LEU A 34 -29.24 21.11 12.70
C LEU A 34 -28.50 20.64 13.96
N ALA A 35 -29.22 20.44 15.07
CA ALA A 35 -28.64 19.96 16.32
C ALA A 35 -28.05 18.54 16.18
N VAL A 36 -28.74 17.64 15.47
CA VAL A 36 -28.24 16.28 15.19
C VAL A 36 -26.98 16.31 14.34
N LEU A 37 -26.93 17.16 13.31
CA LEU A 37 -25.74 17.32 12.46
C LEU A 37 -24.54 17.88 13.25
N LEU A 38 -24.77 18.84 14.14
CA LEU A 38 -23.71 19.40 14.99
C LEU A 38 -23.15 18.37 15.98
N VAL A 39 -24.02 17.57 16.60
CA VAL A 39 -23.58 16.49 17.51
C VAL A 39 -22.82 15.41 16.72
N ALA A 40 -23.28 15.04 15.52
CA ALA A 40 -22.57 14.09 14.66
C ALA A 40 -21.18 14.62 14.27
N ALA A 41 -21.07 15.89 13.87
CA ALA A 41 -19.79 16.53 13.54
C ALA A 41 -18.84 16.58 14.75
N LEU A 42 -19.35 16.87 15.95
CA LEU A 42 -18.56 16.86 17.18
C LEU A 42 -18.06 15.44 17.52
N VAL A 43 -18.92 14.43 17.40
CA VAL A 43 -18.54 13.02 17.64
C VAL A 43 -17.46 12.56 16.65
N LEU A 44 -17.58 12.95 15.37
CA LEU A 44 -16.59 12.65 14.32
C LEU A 44 -15.22 13.30 14.57
N ALA A 45 -15.18 14.44 15.28
CA ALA A 45 -13.96 15.15 15.61
C ALA A 45 -13.22 14.60 16.85
N VAL A 46 -13.93 13.92 17.76
CA VAL A 46 -13.37 13.48 19.05
C VAL A 46 -13.00 12.00 19.05
N ASP A 47 -13.66 11.15 18.25
CA ASP A 47 -13.42 9.71 18.26
C ASP A 47 -13.39 9.12 16.83
N PRO A 48 -12.21 8.70 16.34
CA PRO A 48 -12.06 8.04 15.03
C PRO A 48 -12.91 6.76 14.90
N GLY A 49 -13.11 6.02 16.00
CA GLY A 49 -13.90 4.79 16.01
C GLY A 49 -15.40 5.02 15.86
N ALA A 50 -15.88 6.25 16.10
CA ALA A 50 -17.29 6.62 15.94
C ALA A 50 -17.69 6.92 14.49
N ARG A 51 -16.74 7.00 13.56
CA ARG A 51 -16.98 7.38 12.14
C ARG A 51 -17.89 6.41 11.40
N ALA A 52 -17.72 5.10 11.61
CA ALA A 52 -18.57 4.08 11.00
C ALA A 52 -20.03 4.15 11.48
N LEU A 53 -20.25 4.42 12.77
CA LEU A 53 -21.59 4.59 13.35
C LEU A 53 -22.26 5.88 12.87
N ALA A 54 -21.51 6.97 12.77
CA ALA A 54 -22.01 8.26 12.28
C ALA A 54 -22.37 8.20 10.77
N ALA A 55 -21.56 7.55 9.94
CA ALA A 55 -21.86 7.35 8.51
C ALA A 55 -23.17 6.57 8.31
N ARG A 56 -23.42 5.54 9.12
CA ARG A 56 -24.66 4.77 9.11
C ARG A 56 -25.87 5.60 9.55
N ALA A 57 -25.72 6.42 10.58
CA ALA A 57 -26.79 7.31 11.06
C ALA A 57 -27.15 8.37 10.00
N VAL A 58 -26.15 8.97 9.35
CA VAL A 58 -26.36 9.94 8.26
C VAL A 58 -27.03 9.27 7.05
N CYS A 59 -26.61 8.07 6.66
CA CYS A 59 -27.25 7.29 5.59
C CYS A 59 -28.73 7.01 5.88
N GLN A 60 -29.07 6.60 7.11
CA GLN A 60 -30.46 6.34 7.50
C GLN A 60 -31.33 7.60 7.47
N VAL A 61 -30.79 8.73 7.91
CA VAL A 61 -31.51 10.02 7.89
C VAL A 61 -31.67 10.54 6.46
N ALA A 62 -30.62 10.50 5.65
CA ALA A 62 -30.63 11.00 4.27
C ALA A 62 -31.55 10.19 3.35
N THR A 63 -31.65 8.87 3.58
CA THR A 63 -32.51 7.99 2.79
C THR A 63 -33.92 7.83 3.36
N LEU A 64 -34.25 8.57 4.43
CA LEU A 64 -35.50 8.42 5.19
C LEU A 64 -35.79 6.96 5.58
N GLY A 65 -34.74 6.19 5.85
CA GLY A 65 -34.82 4.77 6.20
C GLY A 65 -35.11 3.81 5.04
N GLN A 66 -35.05 4.25 3.78
CA GLN A 66 -35.30 3.40 2.60
C GLN A 66 -34.03 2.90 1.88
N GLY A 67 -32.84 3.36 2.26
CA GLY A 67 -31.57 2.90 1.70
C GLY A 67 -30.97 1.71 2.45
N ASP A 68 -30.29 0.82 1.73
CA ASP A 68 -29.55 -0.31 2.30
C ASP A 68 -28.25 0.19 2.96
N CYS A 69 -28.36 0.69 4.19
CA CYS A 69 -27.25 1.18 5.00
C CYS A 69 -26.60 0.05 5.83
N GLN A 70 -26.66 -1.21 5.35
CA GLN A 70 -26.05 -2.39 6.00
C GLN A 70 -24.74 -2.84 5.35
N GLY A 71 -24.09 -2.01 4.53
CA GLY A 71 -22.71 -2.26 4.16
C GLY A 71 -21.89 -2.42 5.44
N ASP A 72 -21.36 -3.62 5.67
CA ASP A 72 -20.39 -3.86 6.73
C ASP A 72 -19.31 -2.78 6.63
N PRO A 73 -18.83 -2.19 7.74
CA PRO A 73 -17.63 -1.37 7.67
C PRO A 73 -16.60 -2.24 6.95
N ALA A 74 -16.03 -1.71 5.86
CA ALA A 74 -14.82 -2.28 5.30
C ALA A 74 -13.90 -2.55 6.49
N PRO A 75 -13.34 -3.77 6.65
CA PRO A 75 -12.42 -4.02 7.73
C PRO A 75 -11.44 -2.86 7.76
N ASP A 76 -11.27 -2.25 8.93
CA ASP A 76 -10.16 -1.35 9.22
C ASP A 76 -8.89 -2.22 9.07
N GLY A 77 -8.52 -2.42 7.81
CA GLY A 77 -7.30 -3.08 7.38
C GLY A 77 -6.32 -1.96 7.15
N ASP A 78 -5.50 -1.72 8.18
CA ASP A 78 -4.23 -1.00 8.10
C ASP A 78 -3.22 -1.78 7.22
N ASP A 79 -3.62 -2.15 6.00
CA ASP A 79 -2.85 -2.97 5.05
C ASP A 79 -2.94 -2.38 3.62
N ASP A 80 -2.75 -1.08 3.47
CA ASP A 80 -2.44 -0.44 2.19
C ASP A 80 -0.94 -0.65 1.86
N GLY A 81 -0.69 -1.84 1.33
CA GLY A 81 0.61 -2.41 1.01
C GLY A 81 1.50 -1.59 0.06
N PHE A 82 2.78 -1.63 0.41
CA PHE A 82 4.00 -1.46 -0.41
C PHE A 82 4.22 -0.12 -1.15
N TRP A 83 3.21 0.48 -1.79
CA TRP A 83 3.39 1.73 -2.53
C TRP A 83 3.37 3.00 -1.64
N CYS A 84 3.14 2.86 -0.33
CA CYS A 84 3.04 3.95 0.64
C CYS A 84 4.31 4.22 1.48
N PHE A 85 5.46 3.57 1.24
CA PHE A 85 6.65 3.71 2.11
C PHE A 85 7.50 4.99 1.89
N LEU A 86 7.14 5.89 0.96
CA LEU A 86 7.80 7.20 0.85
C LEU A 86 6.86 8.32 1.38
N PRO A 87 7.30 9.17 2.34
CA PRO A 87 6.47 9.99 3.23
C PRO A 87 5.69 11.17 2.60
N TRP A 88 5.44 11.14 1.30
CA TRP A 88 4.86 12.26 0.54
C TRP A 88 3.88 11.81 -0.55
N ALA A 89 3.48 10.53 -0.57
CA ALA A 89 2.52 9.99 -1.53
C ALA A 89 1.05 9.98 -1.02
N CYS A 90 0.75 10.72 0.06
CA CYS A 90 -0.62 11.07 0.43
C CYS A 90 -0.94 12.45 -0.15
N ASN A 91 -1.86 12.49 -1.09
CA ASN A 91 -2.33 13.71 -1.73
C ASN A 91 -3.26 14.48 -0.76
N ASP A 92 -2.69 15.37 0.05
CA ASP A 92 -3.41 16.52 0.63
C ASP A 92 -3.15 17.73 -0.28
N ASP A 93 -3.84 17.80 -1.41
CA ASP A 93 -3.92 19.02 -2.22
C ASP A 93 -5.38 19.28 -2.58
N GLU A 94 -6.11 19.90 -1.65
CA GLU A 94 -7.17 20.88 -1.94
C GLU A 94 -7.62 21.61 -0.66
N GLN A 95 -6.83 22.58 -0.18
CA GLN A 95 -7.33 23.87 0.31
C GLN A 95 -6.19 24.85 0.62
N ASP A 96 -5.71 25.50 -0.44
CA ASP A 96 -5.06 26.80 -0.33
C ASP A 96 -6.14 27.86 -0.02
N GLY A 97 -6.11 28.44 1.18
CA GLY A 97 -7.07 29.48 1.54
C GLY A 97 -6.97 30.03 2.96
N GLY A 98 -5.92 30.82 3.23
CA GLY A 98 -5.88 31.82 4.33
C GLY A 98 -5.55 31.22 5.71
N GLU A 99 -4.91 31.90 6.63
CA GLU A 99 -4.50 33.28 6.80
C GLU A 99 -3.25 33.24 7.71
N GLU A 100 -2.39 34.24 7.54
CA GLU A 100 -1.30 34.57 8.44
C GLU A 100 -1.79 34.61 9.90
N ARG A 101 -1.10 33.91 10.81
CA ARG A 101 -1.22 34.20 12.25
C ARG A 101 0.12 34.10 12.94
N GLU A 102 0.64 35.28 13.23
CA GLU A 102 1.61 35.56 14.30
C GLU A 102 0.98 35.16 15.65
N GLU A 103 1.75 34.54 16.56
CA GLU A 103 1.59 34.53 18.02
C GLU A 103 2.76 33.69 18.59
N GLU A 104 3.85 34.30 19.04
CA GLU A 104 4.13 34.79 20.42
C GLU A 104 4.40 33.69 21.47
N GLN A 105 5.67 33.69 21.92
CA GLN A 105 6.17 33.50 23.30
C GLN A 105 5.50 32.47 24.23
N GLN A 106 6.29 31.46 24.64
CA GLN A 106 6.50 31.22 26.07
C GLN A 106 7.81 30.48 26.35
N THR A 107 8.76 31.22 26.94
CA THR A 107 9.86 30.70 27.75
C THR A 107 9.32 30.35 29.12
N ASP A 108 9.66 29.19 29.67
CA ASP A 108 9.78 29.00 31.12
C ASP A 108 10.89 27.98 31.39
N ASP A 109 11.86 28.47 32.16
CA ASP A 109 12.92 27.73 32.82
C ASP A 109 12.32 26.86 33.95
N ASP A 110 12.81 25.64 34.14
CA ASP A 110 12.78 24.98 35.46
C ASP A 110 13.99 24.06 35.61
N ASP A 111 14.98 24.58 36.34
CA ASP A 111 16.07 23.84 36.97
C ASP A 111 15.58 23.22 38.28
N GLY A 112 15.91 21.95 38.51
CA GLY A 112 15.85 21.29 39.82
C GLY A 112 15.23 19.90 39.74
N ASP A 113 15.68 18.87 40.44
CA ASP A 113 16.78 18.71 41.39
C ASP A 113 16.90 17.18 41.63
N ASP A 114 18.05 16.74 42.13
CA ASP A 114 18.31 15.53 42.93
C ASP A 114 17.27 14.37 43.01
N GLY A 115 17.64 13.13 42.69
CA GLY A 115 18.35 12.28 43.65
C GLY A 115 17.43 11.58 44.66
N PHE A 116 16.72 10.51 44.27
CA PHE A 116 15.93 9.73 45.23
C PHE A 116 15.61 8.28 44.77
N TRP A 117 16.56 7.34 44.78
CA TRP A 117 16.28 5.89 44.98
C TRP A 117 17.54 5.13 45.46
N CYS A 118 18.00 5.37 46.69
CA CYS A 118 18.93 4.48 47.41
C CYS A 118 18.52 4.36 48.89
N PHE A 119 17.53 3.53 49.22
CA PHE A 119 17.03 3.35 50.60
C PHE A 119 17.34 1.97 51.21
N LEU A 120 18.19 1.14 50.58
CA LEU A 120 18.57 -0.17 51.15
C LEU A 120 20.07 -0.21 51.51
N PRO A 121 20.42 -0.39 52.80
CA PRO A 121 21.80 -0.26 53.31
C PRO A 121 22.73 -1.45 52.99
N TRP A 122 22.43 -2.23 51.95
CA TRP A 122 23.27 -3.32 51.45
C TRP A 122 23.57 -3.23 49.94
N ALA A 123 23.11 -2.17 49.27
CA ALA A 123 23.15 -2.05 47.81
C ALA A 123 24.32 -1.21 47.25
N CYS A 124 25.34 -0.87 48.04
CA CYS A 124 26.49 -0.08 47.59
C CYS A 124 27.82 -0.66 48.11
N ASN A 125 28.07 -1.95 47.88
CA ASN A 125 29.43 -2.46 47.87
C ASN A 125 30.01 -2.22 46.46
N GLU A 126 30.68 -1.09 46.30
CA GLU A 126 31.71 -0.91 45.28
C GLU A 126 32.93 -1.71 45.77
N ASP A 127 33.35 -2.74 45.02
CA ASP A 127 34.62 -3.51 45.11
C ASP A 127 34.48 -5.03 44.87
N ASP A 128 33.41 -5.51 44.19
CA ASP A 128 33.43 -6.85 43.60
C ASP A 128 34.03 -6.76 42.18
N GLU A 129 35.33 -7.01 42.07
CA GLU A 129 36.00 -7.36 40.80
C GLU A 129 35.29 -8.60 40.23
N GLU A 130 34.33 -8.38 39.32
CA GLU A 130 33.67 -9.44 38.56
C GLU A 130 34.77 -10.31 37.91
N PRO A 131 34.79 -11.63 38.13
CA PRO A 131 35.79 -12.48 37.51
C PRO A 131 35.65 -12.33 36.00
N GLU A 132 36.75 -11.95 35.33
CA GLU A 132 36.85 -11.90 33.87
C GLU A 132 36.38 -13.23 33.29
N GLN A 133 35.10 -13.32 32.95
CA GLN A 133 34.54 -14.47 32.26
C GLN A 133 35.16 -14.46 30.88
N THR A 134 36.14 -15.33 30.69
CA THR A 134 36.70 -15.58 29.36
C THR A 134 35.54 -15.92 28.44
N PRO A 135 35.32 -15.16 27.36
CA PRO A 135 34.21 -15.43 26.46
C PRO A 135 34.32 -16.89 26.00
N PRO A 136 33.21 -17.65 25.98
CA PRO A 136 33.24 -19.03 25.52
C PRO A 136 33.88 -19.07 24.13
N PRO A 137 34.70 -20.09 23.84
CA PRO A 137 35.37 -20.19 22.54
C PRO A 137 34.32 -20.09 21.44
N THR A 138 34.53 -19.16 20.50
CA THR A 138 33.67 -19.02 19.32
C THR A 138 33.57 -20.39 18.64
N PRO A 139 32.37 -20.94 18.45
CA PRO A 139 32.22 -22.23 17.78
C PRO A 139 32.89 -22.14 16.40
N THR A 140 33.76 -23.10 16.11
CA THR A 140 34.40 -23.20 14.80
C THR A 140 33.30 -23.50 13.77
N ALA A 141 33.01 -22.53 12.90
CA ALA A 141 32.05 -22.70 11.82
C ALA A 141 32.46 -23.91 10.96
N THR A 142 31.53 -24.84 10.76
CA THR A 142 31.76 -25.95 9.82
C THR A 142 31.82 -25.35 8.41
N PRO A 143 32.80 -25.70 7.58
CA PRO A 143 32.89 -25.18 6.22
C PRO A 143 31.62 -25.50 5.46
N GLN A 144 30.98 -24.47 4.90
CA GLN A 144 29.77 -24.61 4.13
C GLN A 144 30.08 -25.25 2.77
N PRO A 145 29.23 -26.15 2.24
CA PRO A 145 29.40 -26.69 0.90
C PRO A 145 29.38 -25.56 -0.14
N THR A 146 30.20 -25.70 -1.18
CA THR A 146 30.30 -24.78 -2.31
C THR A 146 30.09 -25.53 -3.61
N ASP A 147 29.54 -24.86 -4.62
CA ASP A 147 29.39 -25.39 -5.97
C ASP A 147 30.77 -25.47 -6.63
N PRO A 148 31.21 -26.64 -7.11
CA PRO A 148 32.52 -26.79 -7.76
C PRO A 148 32.70 -25.97 -9.04
N ALA A 149 31.61 -25.52 -9.69
CA ALA A 149 31.67 -24.77 -10.95
C ALA A 149 32.07 -23.30 -10.75
N ASN A 150 31.54 -22.64 -9.73
CA ASN A 150 31.68 -21.20 -9.49
C ASN A 150 32.25 -20.86 -8.10
N GLY A 151 32.35 -21.85 -7.19
CA GLY A 151 32.81 -21.66 -5.82
C GLY A 151 31.81 -20.97 -4.89
N LEU A 152 30.57 -20.75 -5.35
CA LEU A 152 29.53 -20.09 -4.57
C LEU A 152 28.94 -21.04 -3.51
N PRO A 153 28.39 -20.51 -2.40
CA PRO A 153 27.77 -21.34 -1.39
C PRO A 153 26.58 -22.14 -1.93
N VAL A 154 26.39 -23.35 -1.41
CA VAL A 154 25.24 -24.19 -1.71
C VAL A 154 24.41 -24.41 -0.45
N VAL A 155 23.10 -24.25 -0.54
CA VAL A 155 22.13 -24.57 0.52
C VAL A 155 21.03 -25.43 -0.08
N ASP A 156 20.78 -26.60 0.52
CA ASP A 156 19.77 -27.57 0.05
C ASP A 156 19.86 -27.92 -1.45
N GLY A 157 21.08 -27.92 -2.00
CA GLY A 157 21.34 -28.23 -3.40
C GLY A 157 21.10 -27.06 -4.37
N VAL A 158 20.84 -25.85 -3.86
CA VAL A 158 20.71 -24.61 -4.62
C VAL A 158 21.95 -23.76 -4.41
N THR A 159 22.51 -23.25 -5.51
CA THR A 159 23.65 -22.32 -5.48
C THR A 159 23.15 -20.92 -5.19
N ILE A 160 23.74 -20.26 -4.20
CA ILE A 160 23.35 -18.92 -3.77
C ILE A 160 24.14 -17.89 -4.61
N PRO A 161 23.48 -16.93 -5.29
CA PRO A 161 24.16 -15.93 -6.11
C PRO A 161 25.10 -15.06 -5.27
N ASP A 162 26.15 -14.53 -5.92
CA ASP A 162 27.12 -13.64 -5.26
C ASP A 162 26.41 -12.42 -4.66
N GLY A 163 26.81 -12.05 -3.44
CA GLY A 163 26.26 -10.94 -2.68
C GLY A 163 25.05 -11.26 -1.78
N LEU A 164 24.45 -12.46 -1.85
CA LEU A 164 23.55 -12.94 -0.79
C LEU A 164 24.30 -13.83 0.21
N ALA A 165 24.08 -13.57 1.51
CA ALA A 165 24.56 -14.46 2.55
C ALA A 165 23.66 -15.71 2.61
N PRO A 166 24.22 -16.94 2.68
CA PRO A 166 23.41 -18.16 2.64
C PRO A 166 22.46 -18.36 3.84
N ASP A 167 22.74 -17.68 4.95
CA ASP A 167 21.93 -17.63 6.16
C ASP A 167 21.06 -16.37 6.27
N ASP A 168 21.04 -15.52 5.23
CA ASP A 168 20.12 -14.39 5.15
C ASP A 168 18.67 -14.87 5.11
N GLN A 169 17.78 -14.19 5.83
CA GLN A 169 16.36 -14.52 5.83
C GLN A 169 15.76 -14.50 4.43
N VAL A 170 16.22 -13.62 3.53
CA VAL A 170 15.77 -13.58 2.12
C VAL A 170 16.07 -14.88 1.42
N VAL A 171 17.28 -15.42 1.58
CA VAL A 171 17.68 -16.70 1.02
C VAL A 171 16.87 -17.82 1.63
N LEU A 172 16.74 -17.84 2.96
CA LEU A 172 16.00 -18.88 3.67
C LEU A 172 14.53 -18.92 3.22
N ASP A 173 13.89 -17.76 3.06
CA ASP A 173 12.51 -17.67 2.57
C ASP A 173 12.37 -18.14 1.13
N LEU A 174 13.24 -17.69 0.22
CA LEU A 174 13.23 -18.14 -1.18
C LEU A 174 13.44 -19.66 -1.31
N LEU A 175 14.32 -20.24 -0.48
CA LEU A 175 14.57 -21.68 -0.47
C LEU A 175 13.35 -22.52 -0.05
N THR A 176 12.37 -21.95 0.64
CA THR A 176 11.15 -22.67 1.03
C THR A 176 10.26 -23.02 -0.17
N THR A 177 10.33 -22.25 -1.26
CA THR A 177 9.46 -22.40 -2.43
C THR A 177 10.22 -22.94 -3.65
N GLN A 178 9.52 -23.61 -4.58
CA GLN A 178 10.15 -24.06 -5.83
C GLN A 178 10.61 -22.87 -6.69
N GLN A 179 9.77 -21.85 -6.82
CA GLN A 179 10.06 -20.64 -7.60
C GLN A 179 11.28 -19.89 -7.07
N GLY A 180 11.39 -19.72 -5.75
CA GLY A 180 12.55 -19.07 -5.13
C GLY A 180 13.85 -19.85 -5.35
N ARG A 181 13.82 -21.19 -5.20
CA ARG A 181 14.98 -22.04 -5.52
C ARG A 181 15.41 -21.93 -6.98
N GLU A 182 14.46 -21.93 -7.91
CA GLU A 182 14.73 -21.79 -9.35
C GLU A 182 15.30 -20.42 -9.69
N ALA A 183 14.80 -19.35 -9.09
CA ALA A 183 15.32 -18.01 -9.28
C ALA A 183 16.76 -17.88 -8.75
N LEU A 184 17.02 -18.32 -7.51
CA LEU A 184 18.36 -18.31 -6.92
C LEU A 184 19.36 -19.09 -7.79
N GLN A 185 19.02 -20.32 -8.19
CA GLN A 185 19.89 -21.12 -9.04
C GLN A 185 20.14 -20.45 -10.39
N TRP A 186 19.10 -19.93 -11.04
CA TRP A 186 19.25 -19.27 -12.33
C TRP A 186 20.13 -18.02 -12.25
N LEU A 187 19.97 -17.19 -11.21
CA LEU A 187 20.81 -16.01 -10.97
C LEU A 187 22.28 -16.41 -10.77
N ALA A 188 22.53 -17.45 -9.96
CA ALA A 188 23.87 -17.98 -9.75
C ALA A 188 24.48 -18.54 -11.05
N ASP A 189 23.70 -19.26 -11.86
CA ASP A 189 24.12 -19.82 -13.14
C ASP A 189 24.45 -18.73 -14.17
N GLN A 190 23.75 -17.61 -14.15
CA GLN A 190 24.04 -16.44 -14.99
C GLN A 190 25.18 -15.57 -14.43
N GLY A 191 25.67 -15.85 -13.23
CA GLY A 191 26.68 -15.02 -12.56
C GLY A 191 26.15 -13.63 -12.19
N ILE A 192 24.84 -13.50 -12.03
CA ILE A 192 24.18 -12.25 -11.62
C ILE A 192 24.40 -12.06 -10.12
N LYS A 193 24.83 -10.85 -9.76
CA LYS A 193 25.08 -10.46 -8.37
C LYS A 193 23.86 -9.80 -7.76
N ILE A 194 23.69 -9.95 -6.45
CA ILE A 194 22.72 -9.20 -5.67
C ILE A 194 23.47 -8.27 -4.72
N LEU A 195 23.18 -6.99 -4.78
CA LEU A 195 23.83 -5.96 -3.97
C LEU A 195 22.80 -5.21 -3.11
N ASP A 196 23.25 -4.81 -1.93
CA ASP A 196 22.48 -3.89 -1.08
C ASP A 196 22.43 -2.49 -1.69
N SER A 197 21.24 -1.89 -1.68
CA SER A 197 20.97 -0.53 -2.12
C SER A 197 20.17 0.23 -1.07
N PHE A 198 20.35 1.54 -1.05
CA PHE A 198 19.52 2.48 -0.25
C PHE A 198 18.63 3.35 -1.14
N ASN A 199 18.67 3.16 -2.46
CA ASN A 199 18.02 4.02 -3.46
C ASN A 199 16.94 3.27 -4.24
N GLY A 200 16.38 2.20 -3.68
CA GLY A 200 15.42 1.34 -4.35
C GLY A 200 16.03 0.05 -4.91
N THR A 201 15.12 -0.79 -5.39
CA THR A 201 15.38 -2.10 -5.99
C THR A 201 15.33 -1.97 -7.52
N TYR A 202 16.30 -2.54 -8.23
CA TYR A 202 16.38 -2.49 -9.69
C TYR A 202 17.39 -3.48 -10.27
N TRP A 203 17.11 -3.99 -11.47
CA TRP A 203 18.05 -4.67 -12.35
C TRP A 203 18.92 -3.70 -13.15
N THR A 204 20.22 -4.00 -13.29
CA THR A 204 21.14 -3.27 -14.18
C THR A 204 21.85 -4.20 -15.16
N GLU A 205 21.42 -4.18 -16.42
CA GLU A 205 22.00 -4.96 -17.54
C GLU A 205 23.53 -4.77 -17.66
N SER A 206 24.03 -3.52 -17.58
CA SER A 206 25.45 -3.22 -17.87
C SER A 206 26.43 -3.82 -16.86
N TYR A 207 25.98 -4.09 -15.64
CA TYR A 207 26.80 -4.67 -14.58
C TYR A 207 26.38 -6.10 -14.23
N GLN A 208 25.30 -6.60 -14.83
CA GLN A 208 24.72 -7.91 -14.50
C GLN A 208 24.46 -8.05 -13.00
N GLU A 209 23.82 -7.02 -12.41
CA GLU A 209 23.57 -6.95 -10.98
C GLU A 209 22.12 -6.52 -10.67
N ILE A 210 21.57 -7.12 -9.63
CA ILE A 210 20.31 -6.73 -8.99
C ILE A 210 20.67 -5.93 -7.73
N SER A 211 20.16 -4.72 -7.64
CA SER A 211 20.20 -3.93 -6.40
C SER A 211 18.93 -4.17 -5.61
N ILE A 212 19.02 -4.50 -4.32
CA ILE A 212 17.86 -4.68 -3.43
C ILE A 212 17.85 -3.57 -2.38
N ASP A 213 16.72 -2.89 -2.23
CA ASP A 213 16.55 -1.87 -1.20
C ASP A 213 16.55 -2.48 0.21
N THR A 214 17.57 -2.12 0.99
CA THR A 214 17.74 -2.54 2.39
C THR A 214 16.73 -1.90 3.34
N GLY A 215 15.98 -0.88 2.89
CA GLY A 215 14.85 -0.32 3.63
C GLY A 215 13.59 -1.18 3.58
N LEU A 216 13.53 -2.17 2.70
CA LEU A 216 12.41 -3.11 2.61
C LEU A 216 12.39 -4.06 3.81
N THR A 217 11.19 -4.48 4.21
CA THR A 217 11.05 -5.48 5.25
C THR A 217 11.55 -6.85 4.77
N SER A 218 11.89 -7.73 5.71
CA SER A 218 12.30 -9.11 5.39
C SER A 218 11.21 -9.89 4.63
N THR A 219 9.94 -9.49 4.74
CA THR A 219 8.84 -10.11 3.99
C THR A 219 8.70 -9.57 2.56
N GLN A 220 9.27 -8.40 2.27
CA GLN A 220 9.21 -7.73 0.97
C GLN A 220 10.42 -8.08 0.10
N GLN A 221 11.61 -8.18 0.70
CA GLN A 221 12.84 -8.45 -0.04
C GLN A 221 12.80 -9.73 -0.91
N PRO A 222 12.26 -10.88 -0.47
CA PRO A 222 12.12 -12.06 -1.33
C PRO A 222 11.30 -11.78 -2.60
N ARG A 223 10.21 -11.01 -2.46
CA ARG A 223 9.38 -10.60 -3.61
C ARG A 223 10.17 -9.70 -4.55
N SER A 224 10.87 -8.71 -4.03
CA SER A 224 11.71 -7.83 -4.86
C SER A 224 12.82 -8.59 -5.59
N VAL A 225 13.45 -9.61 -4.96
CA VAL A 225 14.42 -10.46 -5.66
C VAL A 225 13.76 -11.19 -6.84
N ILE A 226 12.56 -11.75 -6.66
CA ILE A 226 11.83 -12.40 -7.75
C ILE A 226 11.44 -11.41 -8.86
N HIS A 227 11.03 -10.19 -8.49
CA HIS A 227 10.72 -9.13 -9.45
C HIS A 227 11.94 -8.78 -10.31
N GLU A 228 13.09 -8.50 -9.70
CA GLU A 228 14.27 -8.13 -10.49
C GLU A 228 14.87 -9.31 -11.25
N ALA A 229 14.77 -10.53 -10.72
CA ALA A 229 15.15 -11.74 -11.44
C ALA A 229 14.34 -11.91 -12.74
N ARG A 230 13.09 -11.43 -12.75
CA ARG A 230 12.26 -11.42 -13.96
C ARG A 230 12.86 -10.50 -15.03
N HIS A 231 13.16 -9.26 -14.69
CA HIS A 231 13.80 -8.32 -15.61
C HIS A 231 15.13 -8.86 -16.13
N ALA A 232 15.97 -9.39 -15.25
CA ALA A 232 17.24 -9.97 -15.64
C ALA A 232 17.09 -11.14 -16.61
N ARG A 233 16.06 -11.98 -16.44
CA ARG A 233 15.78 -13.10 -17.34
C ARG A 233 15.32 -12.64 -18.71
N GLU A 234 14.43 -11.66 -18.76
CA GLU A 234 13.95 -11.14 -20.05
C GLU A 234 15.04 -10.42 -20.83
N ASP A 235 15.94 -9.74 -20.14
CA ASP A 235 17.13 -9.15 -20.71
C ASP A 235 18.07 -10.23 -21.29
N ALA A 236 18.42 -11.24 -20.49
CA ALA A 236 19.27 -12.35 -20.92
C ALA A 236 18.68 -13.16 -22.09
N GLU A 237 17.36 -13.29 -22.16
CA GLU A 237 16.63 -13.97 -23.24
C GLU A 237 16.40 -13.08 -24.47
N GLY A 238 16.70 -11.79 -24.38
CA GLY A 238 16.45 -10.80 -25.44
C GLY A 238 14.97 -10.55 -25.70
N THR A 239 14.12 -10.75 -24.69
CA THR A 239 12.66 -10.54 -24.77
C THR A 239 12.24 -9.16 -24.27
N SER A 240 13.07 -8.47 -23.49
CA SER A 240 12.84 -7.07 -23.14
C SER A 240 12.78 -6.20 -24.41
N PRO A 241 11.91 -5.18 -24.47
CA PRO A 241 11.70 -4.40 -25.67
C PRO A 241 12.89 -3.45 -25.96
N ASP A 242 13.46 -3.58 -27.16
CA ASP A 242 14.45 -2.63 -27.67
C ASP A 242 13.77 -1.33 -28.11
N ARG A 243 14.01 -0.25 -27.36
CA ARG A 243 13.52 1.10 -27.67
C ARG A 243 13.96 1.65 -29.03
N THR A 244 15.05 1.16 -29.60
CA THR A 244 15.54 1.59 -30.93
C THR A 244 14.90 0.83 -32.09
N ALA A 245 14.30 -0.33 -31.80
CA ALA A 245 13.68 -1.21 -32.81
C ALA A 245 12.15 -1.20 -32.78
N THR A 246 11.54 -0.63 -31.74
CA THR A 246 10.08 -0.63 -31.52
C THR A 246 9.49 0.77 -31.65
N THR A 247 8.21 0.84 -32.00
CA THR A 247 7.46 2.11 -31.89
C THR A 247 7.26 2.48 -30.42
N ARG A 248 7.03 3.77 -30.12
CA ARG A 248 6.76 4.23 -28.74
C ARG A 248 5.65 3.43 -28.06
N ASP A 249 4.52 3.25 -28.73
CA ASP A 249 3.36 2.55 -28.16
C ASP A 249 3.66 1.06 -27.95
N GLU A 250 4.38 0.42 -28.89
CA GLU A 250 4.81 -0.96 -28.75
C GLU A 250 5.80 -1.15 -27.60
N TYR A 251 6.78 -0.26 -27.47
CA TYR A 251 7.73 -0.26 -26.35
C TYR A 251 6.99 -0.16 -25.02
N VAL A 252 6.10 0.84 -24.88
CA VAL A 252 5.33 1.04 -23.65
C VAL A 252 4.48 -0.19 -23.34
N GLN A 253 3.73 -0.73 -24.30
CA GLN A 253 2.90 -1.92 -24.08
C GLN A 253 3.73 -3.12 -23.61
N ARG A 254 4.89 -3.36 -24.23
CA ARG A 254 5.79 -4.47 -23.88
C ARG A 254 6.46 -4.28 -22.53
N MET A 255 6.86 -3.06 -22.17
CA MET A 255 7.37 -2.78 -20.83
C MET A 255 6.28 -3.01 -19.77
N ILE A 256 5.03 -2.59 -20.01
CA ILE A 256 3.93 -2.91 -19.08
C ILE A 256 3.65 -4.43 -19.02
N ASP A 257 3.81 -5.16 -20.13
CA ASP A 257 3.71 -6.64 -20.12
C ASP A 257 4.80 -7.29 -19.28
N GLU A 258 6.04 -6.77 -19.33
CA GLU A 258 7.17 -7.21 -18.51
C GLU A 258 6.91 -6.96 -17.02
N GLU A 259 6.56 -5.74 -16.65
CA GLU A 259 6.17 -5.35 -15.28
C GLU A 259 5.01 -6.19 -14.72
N THR A 260 3.97 -6.40 -15.54
CA THR A 260 2.82 -7.23 -15.17
C THR A 260 3.27 -8.65 -14.83
N ARG A 261 4.20 -9.23 -15.61
CA ARG A 261 4.70 -10.59 -15.37
C ARG A 261 5.58 -10.63 -14.12
N ALA A 262 6.41 -9.63 -13.88
CA ALA A 262 7.21 -9.52 -12.65
C ALA A 262 6.33 -9.47 -11.39
N VAL A 263 5.29 -8.63 -11.38
CA VAL A 263 4.35 -8.54 -10.25
C VAL A 263 3.54 -9.84 -10.09
N VAL A 264 3.15 -10.51 -11.18
CA VAL A 264 2.48 -11.82 -11.09
C VAL A 264 3.41 -12.89 -10.49
N ASP A 265 4.70 -12.86 -10.84
CA ASP A 265 5.71 -13.74 -10.26
C ASP A 265 5.85 -13.47 -8.75
N GLU A 266 5.81 -12.21 -8.30
CA GLU A 266 5.76 -11.87 -6.87
C GLU A 266 4.51 -12.39 -6.14
N ILE A 267 3.32 -12.19 -6.73
CA ILE A 267 2.04 -12.63 -6.13
C ILE A 267 2.03 -14.16 -5.98
N THR A 268 2.58 -14.86 -6.97
CA THR A 268 2.69 -16.32 -6.94
C THR A 268 3.67 -16.78 -5.86
N LEU A 269 4.83 -16.10 -5.72
CA LEU A 269 5.78 -16.35 -4.64
C LEU A 269 5.13 -16.11 -3.27
N SER A 270 4.47 -14.95 -3.11
CA SER A 270 3.77 -14.55 -1.89
C SER A 270 2.80 -15.65 -1.44
N ARG A 271 1.99 -16.18 -2.36
CA ARG A 271 1.09 -17.29 -2.06
C ARG A 271 1.83 -18.57 -1.66
N ALA A 272 2.90 -18.92 -2.37
CA ALA A 272 3.70 -20.12 -2.06
C ALA A 272 4.38 -20.02 -0.69
N LEU A 273 4.84 -18.83 -0.30
CA LEU A 273 5.41 -18.55 1.03
C LEU A 273 4.34 -18.70 2.11
N GLN A 274 3.14 -18.15 1.90
CA GLN A 274 2.01 -18.33 2.82
C GLN A 274 1.66 -19.81 3.00
N ASP A 275 1.58 -20.58 1.91
CA ASP A 275 1.29 -22.01 1.93
C ASP A 275 2.40 -22.80 2.65
N ALA A 276 3.64 -22.29 2.67
CA ALA A 276 4.77 -22.83 3.44
C ALA A 276 4.81 -22.38 4.91
N GLY A 277 3.88 -21.50 5.33
CA GLY A 277 3.84 -20.94 6.68
C GLY A 277 4.80 -19.79 6.93
N THR A 278 5.41 -19.23 5.88
CA THR A 278 6.24 -18.03 5.95
C THR A 278 5.35 -16.79 5.92
N PRO A 279 5.50 -15.85 6.87
CA PRO A 279 4.74 -14.60 6.85
C PRO A 279 5.03 -13.76 5.61
N THR A 280 3.99 -13.21 5.00
CA THR A 280 4.08 -12.28 3.86
C THR A 280 3.11 -11.12 4.04
N SER A 281 3.42 -9.95 3.51
CA SER A 281 2.44 -8.88 3.33
C SER A 281 1.51 -9.21 2.15
N THR A 282 0.20 -9.02 2.35
CA THR A 282 -0.76 -9.04 1.24
C THR A 282 -0.88 -7.63 0.70
N GLU A 283 -0.64 -7.42 -0.59
CA GLU A 283 -0.77 -6.11 -1.22
C GLU A 283 -2.06 -6.01 -2.04
N GLN A 284 -2.42 -4.79 -2.43
CA GLN A 284 -3.61 -4.57 -3.26
C GLN A 284 -3.53 -5.33 -4.61
N ALA A 285 -2.32 -5.55 -5.12
CA ALA A 285 -2.07 -6.33 -6.32
C ALA A 285 -2.45 -7.81 -6.12
N ASP A 286 -2.04 -8.42 -4.99
CA ASP A 286 -2.42 -9.78 -4.60
C ASP A 286 -3.95 -9.90 -4.55
N ILE A 287 -4.62 -8.95 -3.89
CA ILE A 287 -6.09 -8.93 -3.73
C ILE A 287 -6.78 -8.87 -5.10
N ASN A 288 -6.33 -7.97 -5.98
CA ASN A 288 -6.93 -7.78 -7.30
C ASN A 288 -6.70 -9.00 -8.20
N TYR A 289 -5.49 -9.57 -8.19
CA TYR A 289 -5.16 -10.78 -8.93
C TYR A 289 -6.05 -11.95 -8.50
N TRP A 290 -6.05 -12.28 -7.21
CA TRP A 290 -6.80 -13.44 -6.70
C TRP A 290 -8.31 -13.27 -6.83
N LYS A 291 -8.83 -12.05 -6.66
CA LYS A 291 -10.25 -11.76 -6.92
C LYS A 291 -10.65 -12.04 -8.37
N ALA A 292 -9.84 -11.62 -9.34
CA ALA A 292 -10.13 -11.86 -10.76
C ALA A 292 -9.95 -13.33 -11.14
N TYR A 293 -8.91 -13.97 -10.61
CA TYR A 293 -8.66 -15.40 -10.73
C TYR A 293 -9.84 -16.23 -10.20
N ASP A 294 -10.27 -15.99 -8.96
CA ASP A 294 -11.35 -16.73 -8.31
C ASP A 294 -12.68 -16.53 -9.04
N ALA A 295 -12.94 -15.34 -9.57
CA ALA A 295 -14.12 -15.07 -10.39
C ALA A 295 -14.12 -15.89 -11.68
N ALA A 296 -12.97 -16.05 -12.33
CA ALA A 296 -12.81 -16.88 -13.52
C ALA A 296 -13.03 -18.37 -13.20
N VAL A 297 -12.46 -18.87 -12.11
CA VAL A 297 -12.69 -20.25 -11.62
C VAL A 297 -14.18 -20.47 -11.31
N ALA A 298 -14.83 -19.53 -10.63
CA ALA A 298 -16.25 -19.61 -10.31
C ALA A 298 -17.13 -19.60 -11.57
N ALA A 299 -16.67 -18.97 -12.65
CA ALA A 299 -17.33 -19.00 -13.96
C ALA A 299 -17.07 -20.29 -14.75
N GLY A 300 -16.31 -21.25 -14.21
CA GLY A 300 -15.98 -22.52 -14.84
C GLY A 300 -14.89 -22.42 -15.90
N GLN A 301 -14.08 -21.37 -15.88
CA GLN A 301 -12.89 -21.27 -16.72
C GLN A 301 -11.80 -22.24 -16.22
N ASP A 302 -10.88 -22.61 -17.11
CA ASP A 302 -9.71 -23.42 -16.72
C ASP A 302 -8.64 -22.56 -16.01
N GLU A 303 -7.65 -23.25 -15.46
CA GLU A 303 -6.51 -22.65 -14.74
C GLU A 303 -5.83 -21.55 -15.56
N GLN A 304 -5.55 -21.80 -16.84
CA GLN A 304 -4.85 -20.85 -17.70
C GLN A 304 -5.67 -19.58 -17.92
N ALA A 305 -6.97 -19.72 -18.15
CA ALA A 305 -7.87 -18.58 -18.30
C ALA A 305 -8.06 -17.81 -16.98
N ALA A 306 -8.03 -18.49 -15.83
CA ALA A 306 -8.07 -17.85 -14.52
C ALA A 306 -6.79 -17.05 -14.22
N GLN A 307 -5.61 -17.63 -14.51
CA GLN A 307 -4.32 -16.92 -14.42
C GLN A 307 -4.31 -15.69 -15.34
N ALA A 308 -4.78 -15.83 -16.58
CA ALA A 308 -4.90 -14.71 -17.51
C ALA A 308 -5.83 -13.59 -16.99
N ALA A 309 -6.93 -13.95 -16.31
CA ALA A 309 -7.82 -12.97 -15.67
C ALA A 309 -7.11 -12.24 -14.51
N GLY A 310 -6.37 -12.97 -13.68
CA GLY A 310 -5.53 -12.39 -12.63
C GLY A 310 -4.47 -11.42 -13.20
N SER A 311 -3.70 -11.85 -14.20
CA SER A 311 -2.69 -11.01 -14.85
C SER A 311 -3.31 -9.78 -15.51
N ALA A 312 -4.50 -9.90 -16.11
CA ALA A 312 -5.21 -8.76 -16.68
C ALA A 312 -5.61 -7.72 -15.61
N ALA A 313 -5.98 -8.17 -14.40
CA ALA A 313 -6.26 -7.27 -13.28
C ALA A 313 -5.02 -6.52 -12.81
N VAL A 314 -3.85 -7.18 -12.77
CA VAL A 314 -2.56 -6.52 -12.47
C VAL A 314 -2.18 -5.53 -13.56
N ARG A 315 -2.32 -5.92 -14.84
CA ARG A 315 -2.06 -5.02 -15.98
C ARG A 315 -2.89 -3.74 -15.89
N GLU A 316 -4.17 -3.85 -15.55
CA GLU A 316 -5.06 -2.69 -15.42
C GLU A 316 -4.55 -1.69 -14.37
N MET A 317 -3.89 -2.14 -13.32
CA MET A 317 -3.28 -1.25 -12.31
C MET A 317 -2.13 -0.42 -12.90
N PHE A 318 -1.35 -0.98 -13.82
CA PHE A 318 -0.33 -0.21 -14.54
C PHE A 318 -0.96 0.77 -15.53
N THR A 319 -1.94 0.33 -16.32
CA THR A 319 -2.51 1.16 -17.40
C THR A 319 -3.44 2.26 -16.90
N SER A 320 -4.07 2.08 -15.74
CA SER A 320 -4.88 3.11 -15.07
C SER A 320 -4.05 4.17 -14.35
N GLY A 321 -2.73 3.96 -14.21
CA GLY A 321 -1.84 4.83 -13.44
C GLY A 321 -1.96 4.68 -11.93
N TRP A 322 -2.56 3.57 -11.46
CA TRP A 322 -2.54 3.19 -10.06
C TRP A 322 -1.09 2.91 -9.61
N PHE A 323 -0.37 2.08 -10.36
CA PHE A 323 1.07 1.93 -10.14
C PHE A 323 1.83 3.15 -10.66
N ARG A 324 2.75 3.61 -9.84
CA ARG A 324 3.62 4.75 -10.10
C ARG A 324 5.05 4.39 -9.76
N THR A 325 5.99 4.93 -10.51
CA THR A 325 7.40 4.74 -10.22
C THR A 325 7.73 5.28 -8.83
N SER A 326 8.61 4.59 -8.10
CA SER A 326 8.98 4.98 -6.73
C SER A 326 9.71 6.34 -6.69
N THR A 327 10.52 6.63 -7.72
CA THR A 327 11.39 7.81 -7.80
C THR A 327 10.72 9.02 -8.44
N THR A 328 10.07 8.87 -9.60
CA THR A 328 9.46 10.01 -10.32
C THR A 328 7.97 10.20 -9.99
N LYS A 329 7.32 9.22 -9.33
CA LYS A 329 5.87 9.18 -9.06
C LYS A 329 4.99 9.28 -10.31
N GLN A 330 5.57 9.06 -11.47
CA GLN A 330 4.85 9.07 -12.73
C GLN A 330 4.11 7.74 -12.90
N PRO A 331 2.91 7.74 -13.52
CA PRO A 331 2.31 6.52 -14.04
C PRO A 331 3.30 5.80 -14.97
N TYR A 332 3.37 4.47 -14.88
CA TYR A 332 4.34 3.69 -15.67
C TYR A 332 4.20 3.89 -17.18
N VAL A 333 2.98 4.08 -17.69
CA VAL A 333 2.72 4.38 -19.12
C VAL A 333 3.42 5.68 -19.55
N GLU A 334 3.37 6.72 -18.70
CA GLU A 334 4.04 7.99 -18.97
C GLU A 334 5.55 7.84 -18.85
N TYR A 335 6.02 7.22 -17.76
CA TYR A 335 7.43 6.96 -17.50
C TYR A 335 8.10 6.24 -18.68
N TYR A 336 7.55 5.11 -19.13
CA TYR A 336 8.12 4.36 -20.24
C TYR A 336 8.03 5.09 -21.58
N GLY A 337 6.98 5.90 -21.76
CA GLY A 337 6.88 6.79 -22.91
C GLY A 337 8.05 7.77 -22.94
N GLU A 338 8.36 8.40 -21.81
CA GLU A 338 9.51 9.31 -21.68
C GLU A 338 10.86 8.61 -21.85
N GLN A 339 11.01 7.36 -21.36
CA GLN A 339 12.24 6.57 -21.57
C GLN A 339 12.47 6.26 -23.05
N TRP A 340 11.40 5.95 -23.78
CA TRP A 340 11.47 5.78 -25.23
C TRP A 340 11.85 7.10 -25.91
N ASP A 341 11.17 8.20 -25.57
CA ASP A 341 11.41 9.53 -26.16
C ASP A 341 12.88 9.98 -25.93
N LYS A 342 13.43 9.77 -24.74
CA LYS A 342 14.83 10.04 -24.40
C LYS A 342 15.82 9.19 -25.20
N GLY A 343 15.43 7.98 -25.61
CA GLY A 343 16.27 7.09 -26.41
C GLY A 343 16.36 7.45 -27.90
N GLN A 344 15.48 8.33 -28.39
CA GLN A 344 15.47 8.74 -29.81
C GLN A 344 16.32 9.99 -30.11
N GLY A 345 16.86 10.67 -29.09
CA GLY A 345 17.61 11.94 -29.21
C GLY A 345 19.00 11.88 -28.58
#